data_AF-A0A6C0LPJ9-F1
#
_entry.id   AF-A0A6C0LPJ9-F1
#
_cell.length_a   1.000
_cell.length_b   1.000
_cell.length_c   1.000
_cell.angle_alpha   90.00
_cell.angle_beta   90.00
_cell.angle_gamma   90.00
#
_symmetry.space_group_name_H-M   'P 1'
#
loop_
_entity.id
_entity.type
_entity.pdbx_description
1 polymer ?
#
loop_
_entity_poly.entity_id
_entity_poly.type
_entity_poly.pdbx_seq_one_letter_code
_entity_poly.pdbx_strand_id
1 'polypeptide(L)'
;MSNNIINLSDFLTDDVNIIEIFFYKSGCGNGTEIDVRITSDIESIVEKKYKKYKEEKYKSYHHKDKVYTYELSNDNQYVSSKITTSSIYAKPNIFILSSKIDKFPQYIFPCTNDIDNISTYTIKEFKINNRISLMIRYDYSAANAKSFYIEYRHSPNVEIDKINEYVNNIINTYAHTL
;
A
#
# COMPACT_ATOMS: atom_id res chain seq x y z
N MET A 1 1.69 -13.33 26.36
CA MET A 1 1.88 -12.63 25.08
C MET A 1 0.79 -13.11 24.14
N SER A 2 -0.22 -12.30 23.85
CA SER A 2 -1.29 -12.67 22.92
C SER A 2 -0.68 -12.79 21.53
N ASN A 3 -0.82 -13.96 20.90
CA ASN A 3 -0.45 -14.16 19.50
C ASN A 3 -1.27 -13.20 18.65
N ASN A 4 -0.63 -12.14 18.17
CA ASN A 4 -1.22 -11.07 17.40
C ASN A 4 -1.38 -11.52 15.94
N ILE A 5 -2.21 -12.54 15.69
CA ILE A 5 -2.40 -13.11 14.35
C ILE A 5 -3.50 -12.34 13.61
N ILE A 6 -3.19 -11.88 12.40
CA ILE A 6 -4.15 -11.37 11.43
C ILE A 6 -4.46 -12.51 10.46
N ASN A 7 -5.74 -12.76 10.18
CA ASN A 7 -6.16 -13.71 9.16
C ASN A 7 -6.57 -12.97 7.88
N LEU A 8 -5.76 -13.05 6.83
CA LEU A 8 -5.99 -12.38 5.55
C LEU A 8 -7.31 -12.80 4.90
N SER A 9 -7.80 -14.02 5.14
CA SER A 9 -9.06 -14.50 4.58
C SER A 9 -10.25 -13.66 5.03
N ASP A 10 -10.19 -13.03 6.21
CA ASP A 10 -11.25 -12.16 6.72
C ASP A 10 -11.36 -10.84 5.92
N PHE A 11 -10.35 -10.55 5.10
CA PHE A 11 -10.21 -9.34 4.32
C PHE A 11 -10.33 -9.58 2.80
N LEU A 12 -10.61 -10.83 2.40
CA LEU A 12 -10.80 -11.23 1.02
C LEU A 12 -12.28 -11.39 0.71
N THR A 13 -12.70 -10.78 -0.39
CA THR A 13 -13.97 -11.08 -1.08
C THR A 13 -13.64 -11.42 -2.54
N ASP A 14 -14.60 -11.92 -3.30
CA ASP A 14 -14.37 -12.37 -4.69
C ASP A 14 -13.67 -11.35 -5.59
N ASP A 15 -13.91 -10.06 -5.33
CA ASP A 15 -13.37 -8.94 -6.10
C ASP A 15 -12.05 -8.35 -5.55
N VAL A 16 -11.57 -8.76 -4.37
CA VAL A 16 -10.35 -8.21 -3.77
C VAL A 16 -9.11 -8.85 -4.37
N ASN A 17 -8.23 -8.03 -4.94
CA ASN A 17 -6.94 -8.50 -5.48
C ASN A 17 -5.73 -7.81 -4.83
N ILE A 18 -5.96 -6.86 -3.93
CA ILE A 18 -4.91 -6.23 -3.13
C ILE A 18 -5.36 -6.03 -1.68
N ILE A 19 -4.45 -6.34 -0.76
CA ILE A 19 -4.56 -5.99 0.66
C ILE A 19 -3.33 -5.14 1.01
N GLU A 20 -3.55 -3.98 1.59
CA GLU A 20 -2.50 -3.10 2.11
C GLU A 20 -2.60 -3.04 3.63
N ILE A 21 -1.50 -3.29 4.31
CA ILE A 21 -1.44 -3.30 5.78
C ILE A 21 -0.50 -2.18 6.21
N PHE A 22 -1.09 -1.04 6.58
CA PHE A 22 -0.39 0.15 7.02
C PHE A 22 0.00 0.05 8.48
N PHE A 23 1.24 0.44 8.77
CA PHE A 23 1.70 0.63 10.14
C PHE A 23 1.64 2.12 10.49
N TYR A 24 1.10 2.44 11.66
CA TYR A 24 0.95 3.81 12.13
C TYR A 24 1.10 3.89 13.65
N LYS A 25 1.33 5.10 14.17
CA LYS A 25 1.45 5.32 15.61
C LYS A 25 0.06 5.38 16.25
N SER A 26 -0.15 4.61 17.32
CA SER A 26 -1.43 4.63 18.03
C SER A 26 -1.86 6.03 18.48
N GLY A 27 -3.16 6.31 18.35
CA GLY A 27 -3.75 7.60 18.73
C GLY A 27 -3.67 8.68 17.64
N CYS A 28 -3.15 8.37 16.45
CA CYS A 28 -3.13 9.28 15.30
C CYS A 28 -4.37 9.08 14.41
N GLY A 29 -5.52 9.62 14.82
CA GLY A 29 -6.73 9.63 14.02
C GLY A 29 -7.88 10.36 14.72
N ASN A 30 -8.65 11.13 13.96
CA ASN A 30 -9.75 11.96 14.49
C ASN A 30 -11.14 11.34 14.22
N GLY A 31 -11.20 10.04 13.96
CA GLY A 31 -12.43 9.29 13.68
C GLY A 31 -12.93 9.35 12.23
N THR A 32 -12.58 10.40 11.48
CA THR A 32 -12.93 10.57 10.05
C THR A 32 -11.73 10.44 9.10
N GLU A 33 -10.51 10.53 9.64
CA GLU A 33 -9.27 10.49 8.88
C GLU A 33 -8.27 9.60 9.60
N ILE A 34 -7.43 8.93 8.80
CA ILE A 34 -6.42 7.98 9.28
C ILE A 34 -5.06 8.51 8.90
N ASP A 35 -4.28 8.86 9.92
CA ASP A 35 -2.93 9.33 9.70
C ASP A 35 -1.96 8.14 9.77
N VAL A 36 -1.59 7.63 8.58
CA VAL A 36 -0.61 6.55 8.42
C VAL A 36 0.82 7.08 8.25
N ARG A 37 1.07 8.37 8.57
CA ARG A 37 2.41 8.93 8.49
C ARG A 37 3.32 8.31 9.53
N ILE A 38 4.52 7.96 9.09
CA ILE A 38 5.57 7.42 9.93
C ILE A 38 6.70 8.44 10.08
N THR A 39 7.16 8.63 11.31
CA THR A 39 8.30 9.51 11.64
C THR A 39 9.52 8.71 12.07
N SER A 40 9.41 7.39 12.21
CA SER A 40 10.52 6.55 12.67
C SER A 40 11.53 6.26 11.54
N ASP A 41 12.72 5.84 11.94
CA ASP A 41 13.80 5.43 11.04
C ASP A 41 13.59 3.99 10.49
N ILE A 42 12.33 3.59 10.27
CA ILE A 42 11.97 2.26 9.77
C ILE A 42 12.61 1.95 8.42
N GLU A 43 12.86 2.97 7.60
CA GLU A 43 13.54 2.84 6.32
C GLU A 43 14.93 2.25 6.50
N SER A 44 15.76 2.83 7.38
CA SER A 44 17.10 2.30 7.65
C SER A 44 17.05 0.87 8.18
N ILE A 45 16.03 0.52 8.97
CA ILE A 45 15.84 -0.84 9.49
C ILE A 45 15.50 -1.82 8.36
N VAL A 46 14.58 -1.43 7.47
CA VAL A 46 14.15 -2.23 6.33
C VAL A 46 15.28 -2.38 5.32
N GLU A 47 16.00 -1.31 4.97
CA GLU A 47 17.15 -1.34 4.04
C GLU A 47 18.31 -2.22 4.56
N LYS A 48 18.59 -2.19 5.87
CA LYS A 48 19.59 -3.09 6.48
C LYS A 48 19.20 -4.56 6.33
N LYS A 49 17.92 -4.89 6.47
CA LYS A 49 17.41 -6.26 6.36
C LYS A 49 17.27 -6.71 4.90
N TYR A 50 16.78 -5.82 4.03
CA TYR A 50 16.48 -6.07 2.62
C TYR A 50 17.36 -5.20 1.74
N LYS A 51 18.56 -5.73 1.42
CA LYS A 51 19.62 -5.02 0.70
C LYS A 51 19.29 -4.61 -0.74
N LYS A 52 18.24 -5.18 -1.33
CA LYS A 52 17.81 -4.89 -2.70
C LYS A 52 16.39 -4.35 -2.66
N TYR A 53 16.20 -3.19 -3.28
CA TYR A 53 14.90 -2.57 -3.46
C TYR A 53 14.83 -1.90 -4.83
N LYS A 54 13.60 -1.66 -5.28
CA LYS A 54 13.30 -0.86 -6.46
C LYS A 54 12.77 0.48 -5.99
N GLU A 55 13.33 1.57 -6.49
CA GLU A 55 12.82 2.92 -6.22
C GLU A 55 12.28 3.54 -7.49
N GLU A 56 11.02 3.95 -7.47
CA GLU A 56 10.35 4.55 -8.62
C GLU A 56 9.60 5.82 -8.22
N LYS A 57 9.66 6.81 -9.10
CA LYS A 57 8.96 8.08 -8.95
C LYS A 57 7.76 8.09 -9.86
N TYR A 58 6.63 8.52 -9.33
CA TYR A 58 5.36 8.54 -10.03
C TYR A 58 4.75 9.93 -10.02
N LYS A 59 4.01 10.23 -11.08
CA LYS A 59 3.05 11.32 -11.12
C LYS A 59 1.70 10.76 -11.56
N SER A 60 0.66 11.01 -10.78
CA SER A 60 -0.67 10.47 -10.99
C SER A 60 -1.72 11.57 -11.09
N TYR A 61 -2.65 11.40 -12.02
CA TYR A 61 -3.77 12.30 -12.28
C TYR A 61 -5.06 11.53 -12.02
N HIS A 62 -5.89 12.07 -11.13
CA HIS A 62 -7.13 11.44 -10.69
C HIS A 62 -8.32 12.10 -11.39
N HIS A 63 -9.21 11.28 -11.94
CA HIS A 63 -10.49 11.70 -12.49
C HIS A 63 -11.55 10.63 -12.19
N LYS A 64 -12.50 10.95 -11.32
CA LYS A 64 -13.50 10.06 -10.76
C LYS A 64 -12.85 8.82 -10.14
N ASP A 65 -13.18 7.63 -10.63
CA ASP A 65 -12.66 6.35 -10.18
C ASP A 65 -11.33 5.96 -10.83
N LYS A 66 -10.82 6.75 -11.79
CA LYS A 66 -9.64 6.42 -12.60
C LYS A 66 -8.44 7.25 -12.21
N VAL A 67 -7.29 6.61 -12.32
CA VAL A 67 -5.98 7.19 -12.06
C VAL A 67 -5.08 6.91 -13.24
N TYR A 68 -4.63 7.97 -13.90
CA TYR A 68 -3.57 7.90 -14.89
C TYR A 68 -2.23 8.09 -14.20
N THR A 69 -1.31 7.14 -14.33
CA THR A 69 -0.01 7.19 -13.67
C THR A 69 1.14 7.14 -14.68
N TYR A 70 2.07 8.08 -14.52
CA TYR A 70 3.37 8.11 -15.17
C TYR A 70 4.45 7.62 -14.21
N GLU A 71 5.23 6.62 -14.63
CA GLU A 71 6.52 6.27 -14.03
C GLU A 71 7.61 7.16 -14.60
N LEU A 72 8.09 8.11 -13.82
CA LEU A 72 9.05 9.14 -14.26
C LEU A 72 10.45 8.58 -14.53
N SER A 73 10.74 7.37 -14.04
CA SER A 73 12.05 6.74 -14.18
C SER A 73 12.25 5.98 -15.50
N ASN A 74 11.16 5.63 -16.20
CA ASN A 74 11.22 4.75 -17.38
C ASN A 74 10.16 5.07 -18.46
N ASP A 75 9.50 6.23 -18.36
CA ASP A 75 8.40 6.68 -19.23
C ASP A 75 7.20 5.73 -19.36
N ASN A 76 7.09 4.71 -18.48
CA ASN A 76 5.96 3.81 -18.46
C ASN A 76 4.70 4.54 -17.99
N GLN A 77 3.57 4.18 -18.59
CA GLN A 77 2.28 4.85 -18.41
C GLN A 77 1.18 3.80 -18.28
N TYR A 78 0.29 3.97 -17.32
CA TYR A 78 -0.85 3.09 -17.16
C TYR A 78 -2.04 3.80 -16.53
N VAL A 79 -3.22 3.24 -16.79
CA VAL A 79 -4.47 3.68 -16.18
C VAL A 79 -4.95 2.57 -15.26
N SER A 80 -5.36 2.95 -14.06
CA SER A 80 -5.94 2.03 -13.10
C SER A 80 -7.15 2.62 -12.41
N SER A 81 -7.96 1.77 -11.79
CA SER A 81 -8.92 2.16 -10.76
C SER A 81 -8.58 1.39 -9.50
N LYS A 82 -8.89 1.99 -8.35
CA LYS A 82 -8.77 1.33 -7.05
C LYS A 82 -10.05 1.58 -6.27
N ILE A 83 -10.84 0.52 -6.10
CA ILE A 83 -12.08 0.55 -5.33
C ILE A 83 -11.83 -0.14 -4.01
N THR A 84 -11.91 0.61 -2.91
CA THR A 84 -11.78 0.05 -1.57
C THR A 84 -13.07 -0.67 -1.17
N THR A 85 -12.95 -1.95 -0.87
CA THR A 85 -14.08 -2.82 -0.48
C THR A 85 -14.23 -2.86 1.04
N SER A 86 -13.11 -2.82 1.76
CA SER A 86 -13.09 -2.86 3.22
C SER A 86 -11.91 -2.06 3.78
N SER A 87 -12.12 -1.45 4.95
CA SER A 87 -11.12 -0.70 5.68
C SER A 87 -11.31 -0.92 7.19
N ILE A 88 -10.31 -1.46 7.88
CA ILE A 88 -10.43 -1.85 9.29
C ILE A 88 -9.20 -1.44 10.10
N TYR A 89 -9.44 -0.93 11.30
CA TYR A 89 -8.45 -0.86 12.37
C TYR A 89 -8.29 -2.25 12.99
N ALA A 90 -7.36 -3.03 12.44
CA ALA A 90 -7.14 -4.40 12.90
C ALA A 90 -6.49 -4.44 14.28
N LYS A 91 -5.60 -3.47 14.57
CA LYS A 91 -4.86 -3.32 15.85
C LYS A 91 -4.53 -1.84 16.14
N PRO A 92 -4.09 -1.50 17.36
CA PRO A 92 -3.76 -0.12 17.74
C PRO A 92 -2.73 0.61 16.85
N ASN A 93 -1.91 -0.14 16.10
CA ASN A 93 -0.88 0.37 15.18
C ASN A 93 -1.01 -0.18 13.75
N ILE A 94 -2.13 -0.87 13.44
CA ILE A 94 -2.31 -1.54 12.14
C ILE A 94 -3.66 -1.16 11.55
N PHE A 95 -3.60 -0.63 10.34
CA PHE A 95 -4.76 -0.33 9.53
C PHE A 95 -4.71 -1.14 8.24
N ILE A 96 -5.81 -1.79 7.87
CA ILE A 96 -5.89 -2.68 6.71
C ILE A 96 -6.87 -2.11 5.70
N LEU A 97 -6.43 -2.04 4.44
CA LEU A 97 -7.26 -1.75 3.28
C LEU A 97 -7.35 -2.97 2.37
N SER A 98 -8.56 -3.39 2.04
CA SER A 98 -8.82 -4.35 0.98
C SER A 98 -9.40 -3.62 -0.22
N SER A 99 -8.83 -3.83 -1.39
CA SER A 99 -9.29 -3.15 -2.61
C SER A 99 -9.31 -4.10 -3.82
N LYS A 100 -10.11 -3.71 -4.80
CA LYS A 100 -9.98 -4.17 -6.18
C LYS A 100 -9.18 -3.14 -6.97
N ILE A 101 -8.10 -3.57 -7.60
CA ILE A 101 -7.35 -2.78 -8.57
C ILE A 101 -7.53 -3.36 -9.96
N ASP A 102 -8.09 -2.56 -10.85
CA ASP A 102 -8.20 -2.89 -12.28
C ASP A 102 -7.24 -2.02 -13.09
N LYS A 103 -6.62 -2.61 -14.12
CA LYS A 103 -5.79 -1.90 -15.08
C LYS A 103 -6.52 -1.77 -16.41
N PHE A 104 -6.38 -0.61 -17.04
CA PHE A 104 -7.06 -0.28 -18.29
C PHE A 104 -6.06 0.20 -19.36
N PRO A 105 -6.43 0.10 -20.64
CA PRO A 105 -5.71 0.80 -21.70
C PRO A 105 -5.65 2.31 -21.44
N GLN A 106 -4.55 2.94 -21.83
CA GLN A 106 -4.29 4.37 -21.54
C GLN A 106 -5.36 5.31 -22.13
N TYR A 107 -5.90 4.99 -23.31
CA TYR A 107 -6.90 5.81 -24.01
C TYR A 107 -8.27 5.87 -23.30
N ILE A 108 -8.50 5.06 -22.27
CA ILE A 108 -9.73 5.09 -21.46
C ILE A 108 -9.74 6.32 -20.54
N PHE A 109 -8.58 6.88 -20.22
CA PHE A 109 -8.53 8.10 -19.42
C PHE A 109 -8.90 9.31 -20.29
N PRO A 110 -9.85 10.15 -19.87
CA PRO A 110 -10.35 11.23 -20.70
C PRO A 110 -9.31 12.34 -20.88
N CYS A 111 -9.26 12.91 -22.09
CA CYS A 111 -8.60 14.18 -22.34
C CYS A 111 -9.44 15.31 -21.74
N THR A 112 -9.28 15.58 -20.44
CA THR A 112 -10.04 16.60 -19.72
C THR A 112 -9.13 17.49 -18.88
N ASN A 113 -9.58 18.73 -18.66
CA ASN A 113 -8.99 19.63 -17.67
C ASN A 113 -9.62 19.44 -16.27
N ASP A 114 -10.70 18.66 -16.18
CA ASP A 114 -11.43 18.38 -14.94
C ASP A 114 -10.69 17.31 -14.12
N ILE A 115 -9.49 17.63 -13.65
CA ILE A 115 -8.68 16.75 -12.81
C ILE A 115 -9.03 16.99 -11.35
N ASP A 116 -9.44 15.93 -10.65
CA ASP A 116 -9.84 16.00 -9.25
C ASP A 116 -8.63 16.18 -8.33
N ASN A 117 -7.53 15.49 -8.64
CA ASN A 117 -6.30 15.55 -7.87
C ASN A 117 -5.07 15.19 -8.71
N ILE A 118 -3.94 15.80 -8.38
CA ILE A 118 -2.63 15.44 -8.94
C ILE A 118 -1.73 15.06 -7.78
N SER A 119 -1.18 13.84 -7.81
CA SER A 119 -0.24 13.37 -6.81
C SER A 119 1.12 13.08 -7.44
N THR A 120 2.19 13.46 -6.73
CA THR A 120 3.56 13.09 -7.06
C THR A 120 4.13 12.36 -5.86
N TYR A 121 4.67 11.17 -6.07
CA TYR A 121 5.17 10.34 -4.98
C TYR A 121 6.30 9.41 -5.43
N THR A 122 7.10 8.95 -4.47
CA THR A 122 8.13 7.94 -4.66
C THR A 122 7.75 6.68 -3.89
N ILE A 123 7.96 5.51 -4.47
CA ILE A 123 7.82 4.23 -3.77
C ILE A 123 9.16 3.50 -3.80
N LYS A 124 9.63 3.11 -2.62
CA LYS A 124 10.66 2.08 -2.44
C LYS A 124 9.97 0.74 -2.18
N GLU A 125 10.05 -0.18 -3.15
CA GLU A 125 9.52 -1.54 -3.05
C GLU A 125 10.63 -2.51 -2.65
N PHE A 126 10.46 -3.17 -1.50
CA PHE A 126 11.26 -4.30 -1.05
C PHE A 126 10.48 -5.59 -1.29
N LYS A 127 10.73 -6.21 -2.44
CA LYS A 127 10.03 -7.43 -2.84
C LYS A 127 10.43 -8.61 -1.95
N ILE A 128 9.48 -9.15 -1.18
CA ILE A 128 9.70 -10.34 -0.34
C ILE A 128 9.52 -11.59 -1.18
N ASN A 129 8.43 -11.64 -1.95
CA ASN A 129 8.16 -12.67 -2.94
C ASN A 129 7.28 -12.08 -4.07
N ASN A 130 6.72 -12.90 -4.94
CA ASN A 130 5.91 -12.40 -6.07
C ASN A 130 4.57 -11.76 -5.66
N ARG A 131 4.11 -11.98 -4.44
CA ARG A 131 2.81 -11.52 -3.93
C ARG A 131 2.93 -10.52 -2.79
N ILE A 132 4.03 -10.55 -2.04
CA ILE A 132 4.24 -9.73 -0.86
C ILE A 132 5.43 -8.81 -1.11
N SER A 133 5.19 -7.52 -0.89
CA SER A 133 6.22 -6.48 -0.91
C SER A 133 6.06 -5.60 0.32
N LEU A 134 7.18 -5.09 0.83
CA LEU A 134 7.16 -3.97 1.76
C LEU A 134 7.31 -2.68 0.97
N MET A 135 6.46 -1.71 1.27
CA MET A 135 6.42 -0.44 0.57
C MET A 135 6.75 0.68 1.53
N ILE A 136 7.68 1.54 1.12
CA ILE A 136 7.86 2.85 1.74
C ILE A 136 7.48 3.89 0.69
N ARG A 137 6.44 4.66 0.98
CA ARG A 137 5.91 5.68 0.06
C ARG A 137 6.14 7.07 0.61
N TYR A 138 6.63 7.96 -0.24
CA TYR A 138 6.86 9.38 0.04
C TYR A 138 5.94 10.21 -0.83
N ASP A 139 5.02 10.95 -0.23
CA ASP A 139 4.11 11.84 -0.93
C ASP A 139 4.61 13.29 -0.85
N TYR A 140 4.93 13.88 -2.01
CA TYR A 140 5.54 15.21 -2.09
C TYR A 140 4.53 16.35 -1.88
N SER A 141 3.25 16.11 -2.13
CA SER A 141 2.18 17.11 -1.99
C SER A 141 1.78 17.38 -0.53
N ALA A 142 2.15 16.50 0.41
CA ALA A 142 1.71 16.57 1.81
C ALA A 142 2.90 16.63 2.79
N ALA A 143 3.68 17.71 2.76
CA ALA A 143 4.79 17.95 3.70
C ALA A 143 5.84 16.81 3.77
N ASN A 144 6.13 16.16 2.64
CA ASN A 144 6.98 14.97 2.57
C ASN A 144 6.51 13.85 3.51
N ALA A 145 5.19 13.64 3.56
CA ALA A 145 4.58 12.54 4.28
C ALA A 145 5.17 11.21 3.81
N LYS A 146 5.54 10.39 4.79
CA LYS A 146 6.12 9.07 4.57
C LYS A 146 5.18 8.03 5.17
N SER A 147 4.93 6.94 4.46
CA SER A 147 4.12 5.82 4.95
C SER A 147 4.87 4.51 4.77
N PHE A 148 4.58 3.53 5.62
CA PHE A 148 5.13 2.17 5.53
C PHE A 148 4.02 1.15 5.63
N TYR A 149 3.97 0.25 4.66
CA TYR A 149 2.93 -0.76 4.59
C TYR A 149 3.40 -2.05 3.91
N ILE A 150 2.71 -3.14 4.22
CA ILE A 150 2.81 -4.39 3.47
C ILE A 150 1.80 -4.32 2.32
N GLU A 151 2.22 -4.65 1.11
CA GLU A 151 1.33 -4.89 -0.02
C GLU A 151 1.25 -6.38 -0.30
N TYR A 152 0.05 -6.95 -0.26
CA TYR A 152 -0.25 -8.31 -0.66
C TYR A 152 -1.14 -8.34 -1.91
N ARG A 153 -0.61 -8.91 -2.99
CA ARG A 153 -1.30 -9.12 -4.28
C ARG A 153 -1.96 -10.50 -4.30
N HIS A 154 -3.27 -10.52 -4.08
CA HIS A 154 -4.07 -11.73 -4.01
C HIS A 154 -4.39 -12.30 -5.40
N SER A 155 -4.56 -13.61 -5.47
CA SER A 155 -5.23 -14.28 -6.58
C SER A 155 -5.90 -15.55 -6.06
N PRO A 156 -7.00 -16.02 -6.67
CA PRO A 156 -7.79 -17.13 -6.12
C PRO A 156 -7.02 -18.43 -5.87
N ASN A 157 -6.04 -18.76 -6.72
CA ASN A 157 -5.31 -20.04 -6.69
C ASN A 157 -4.10 -20.05 -5.75
N VAL A 158 -4.12 -19.28 -4.66
CA VAL A 158 -2.97 -19.16 -3.74
C VAL A 158 -3.19 -19.92 -2.44
N GLU A 159 -2.13 -20.54 -1.92
CA GLU A 159 -2.11 -21.11 -0.58
C GLU A 159 -2.10 -20.00 0.49
N ILE A 160 -3.30 -19.56 0.91
CA ILE A 160 -3.47 -18.41 1.79
C ILE A 160 -2.79 -18.60 3.15
N ASP A 161 -2.70 -19.82 3.66
CA ASP A 161 -2.08 -20.12 4.97
C ASP A 161 -0.60 -19.74 5.00
N LYS A 162 0.14 -20.03 3.93
CA LYS A 162 1.56 -19.63 3.83
C LYS A 162 1.71 -18.11 3.73
N ILE A 163 0.80 -17.45 3.00
CA ILE A 163 0.81 -15.98 2.91
C ILE A 163 0.51 -15.37 4.28
N ASN A 164 -0.48 -15.91 5.00
CA ASN A 164 -0.80 -15.52 6.37
C ASN A 164 0.43 -15.62 7.27
N GLU A 165 1.18 -16.72 7.21
CA GLU A 165 2.41 -16.89 8.00
C GLU A 165 3.44 -15.79 7.68
N TYR A 166 3.72 -15.54 6.39
CA TYR A 166 4.66 -14.50 5.98
C TYR A 166 4.25 -13.11 6.47
N VAL A 167 2.98 -12.74 6.27
CA VAL A 167 2.46 -11.43 6.67
C VAL A 167 2.53 -11.26 8.19
N ASN A 168 2.13 -12.27 8.96
CA ASN A 168 2.18 -12.19 10.43
C ASN A 168 3.62 -12.10 10.95
N ASN A 169 4.58 -12.80 10.35
CA ASN A 169 6.00 -12.68 10.70
C ASN A 169 6.54 -11.26 10.46
N ILE A 170 6.13 -10.63 9.36
CA ILE A 170 6.47 -9.23 9.07
C ILE A 170 5.83 -8.30 10.09
N ILE A 171 4.53 -8.46 10.37
CA ILE A 171 3.81 -7.66 11.36
C ILE A 171 4.48 -7.74 12.71
N ASN A 172 4.80 -8.95 13.19
CA ASN A 172 5.48 -9.15 14.47
C ASN A 172 6.87 -8.48 14.52
N THR A 173 7.55 -8.38 13.37
CA THR A 173 8.84 -7.70 13.27
C THR A 173 8.72 -6.18 13.40
N TYR A 174 7.64 -5.57 12.87
CA TYR A 174 7.60 -4.12 12.66
C TYR A 174 6.52 -3.36 13.44
N ALA A 175 5.48 -4.03 13.96
CA ALA A 175 4.39 -3.38 14.68
C ALA A 175 4.83 -2.69 15.99
N HIS A 176 5.99 -3.06 16.53
CA HIS A 176 6.58 -2.51 17.74
C HIS A 176 7.65 -1.44 17.48
N THR A 177 8.00 -1.20 16.21
CA THR A 177 9.11 -0.35 15.78
C THR A 177 8.65 1.08 15.43
N LEU A 178 7.35 1.33 15.54
CA LEU A 178 6.65 2.56 15.19
C LEU A 178 5.86 3.07 16.40
#